data_AF-A0A3M3TR20-F1
#
_entry.id   AF-A0A3M3TR20-F1
#
_cell.length_a   1.000
_cell.length_b   1.000
_cell.length_c   1.000
_cell.angle_alpha   90.00
_cell.angle_beta   90.00
_cell.angle_gamma   90.00
#
_symmetry.space_group_name_H-M   'P 1'
#
loop_
_entity.id
_entity.type
_entity.pdbx_description
1 polymer ?
#
loop_
_entity_poly.entity_id
_entity_poly.type
_entity_poly.pdbx_seq_one_letter_code
_entity_poly.pdbx_strand_id
1 'polypeptide(L)'
;MSAGEKSGNLIQAFSDCVRIIEARQKVMKLVVSTASYPVFVWSLMAYLLNVIATRVVPAMSRSSNPEAWSGAPMVLHMIATFVTNWGLLTLCLVVVLVVTSVVTLPYFRGPWRTRLEILPPWSIYKALHGSTFLLNIAVMLRANIDPLGALDTLKRGANPWLRERLEAAHYGVRMGKNFGEALDLSGHEFPDHEAIQFLIVLSTTQSFSAAVHRYSLRWLEISLKQVERYAKTLSLVSMVLIGLLMILVMVGAYSMTGNATQGMTH
;
A
#
# COMPACT_ATOMS: atom_id res chain seq x y z
N MET A 1 23.66 -5.84 -43.73
CA MET A 1 23.99 -6.02 -42.29
C MET A 1 23.13 -5.15 -41.37
N SER A 2 22.90 -3.87 -41.65
CA SER A 2 22.05 -2.97 -40.83
C SER A 2 20.59 -3.44 -40.59
N ALA A 3 19.98 -4.19 -41.53
CA ALA A 3 18.63 -4.72 -41.35
C ALA A 3 18.54 -5.85 -40.31
N GLY A 4 19.60 -6.66 -40.16
CA GLY A 4 19.66 -7.75 -39.18
C GLY A 4 19.91 -7.23 -37.75
N GLU A 5 20.76 -6.22 -37.59
CA GLU A 5 21.00 -5.55 -36.29
C GLU A 5 19.76 -4.79 -35.80
N LYS A 6 19.05 -4.09 -36.70
CA LYS A 6 17.77 -3.45 -36.34
C LYS A 6 16.72 -4.47 -35.94
N SER A 7 16.61 -5.59 -36.64
CA SER A 7 15.65 -6.65 -36.32
C SER A 7 15.99 -7.36 -34.99
N GLY A 8 17.28 -7.63 -34.73
CA GLY A 8 17.75 -8.19 -33.46
C GLY A 8 17.49 -7.27 -32.27
N ASN A 9 17.76 -5.97 -32.41
CA ASN A 9 17.42 -4.98 -31.39
C ASN A 9 15.91 -4.83 -31.19
N LEU A 10 15.10 -4.97 -32.24
CA LEU A 10 13.65 -4.91 -32.15
C LEU A 10 13.09 -6.10 -31.36
N ILE A 11 13.53 -7.32 -31.68
CA ILE A 11 13.13 -8.55 -30.97
C ILE A 11 13.52 -8.46 -29.49
N GLN A 12 14.72 -7.96 -29.20
CA GLN A 12 15.18 -7.78 -27.83
C GLN A 12 14.38 -6.70 -27.08
N ALA A 13 14.06 -5.58 -27.73
CA ALA A 13 13.20 -4.54 -27.16
C ALA A 13 11.78 -5.04 -26.90
N PHE A 14 11.19 -5.83 -27.80
CA PHE A 14 9.90 -6.49 -27.59
C PHE A 14 9.95 -7.49 -26.44
N SER A 15 11.01 -8.30 -26.34
CA SER A 15 11.22 -9.24 -25.22
C SER A 15 11.35 -8.51 -23.87
N ASP A 16 12.03 -7.36 -23.84
CA ASP A 16 12.15 -6.53 -22.65
C ASP A 16 10.78 -5.91 -22.28
N CYS A 17 10.02 -5.41 -23.27
CA CYS A 17 8.65 -4.94 -23.05
C CYS A 17 7.71 -6.04 -22.50
N VAL A 18 7.77 -7.25 -23.05
CA VAL A 18 6.97 -8.38 -22.56
C VAL A 18 7.32 -8.69 -21.11
N ARG A 19 8.61 -8.74 -20.76
CA ARG A 19 9.06 -8.95 -19.37
C ARG A 19 8.55 -7.86 -18.42
N ILE A 20 8.47 -6.61 -18.87
CA ILE A 20 7.90 -5.50 -18.08
C ILE A 20 6.40 -5.70 -17.84
N ILE A 21 5.66 -6.07 -18.88
CA ILE A 21 4.22 -6.30 -18.80
C ILE A 21 3.95 -7.49 -17.87
N GLU A 22 4.70 -8.58 -17.99
CA GLU A 22 4.60 -9.73 -17.09
C GLU A 22 4.94 -9.37 -15.65
N ALA A 23 6.01 -8.59 -15.42
CA ALA A 23 6.37 -8.10 -14.10
C ALA A 23 5.23 -7.25 -13.50
N ARG A 24 4.65 -6.34 -14.29
CA ARG A 24 3.52 -5.50 -13.87
C ARG A 24 2.27 -6.33 -13.55
N GLN A 25 1.96 -7.34 -14.37
CA GLN A 25 0.84 -8.25 -14.14
C GLN A 25 1.06 -9.07 -12.86
N LYS A 26 2.27 -9.59 -12.66
CA LYS A 26 2.63 -10.35 -11.45
C LYS A 26 2.50 -9.49 -10.19
N VAL A 27 2.94 -8.23 -10.26
CA VAL A 27 2.78 -7.25 -9.17
C VAL A 27 1.31 -6.99 -8.90
N MET A 28 0.52 -6.68 -9.93
CA MET A 28 -0.91 -6.43 -9.75
C MET A 28 -1.64 -7.63 -9.17
N LYS A 29 -1.34 -8.83 -9.66
CA LYS A 29 -1.91 -10.08 -9.14
C LYS A 29 -1.53 -10.28 -7.67
N LEU A 30 -0.28 -10.02 -7.31
CA LEU A 30 0.18 -10.15 -5.92
C LEU A 30 -0.47 -9.10 -5.02
N VAL A 31 -0.60 -7.85 -5.47
CA VAL A 31 -1.30 -6.78 -4.74
C VAL A 31 -2.76 -7.15 -4.49
N VAL A 32 -3.48 -7.58 -5.53
CA VAL A 32 -4.89 -8.01 -5.40
C VAL A 32 -5.02 -9.22 -4.49
N SER A 33 -4.14 -10.21 -4.65
CA SER A 33 -4.13 -11.41 -3.79
C SER A 33 -3.74 -11.10 -2.34
N THR A 34 -2.94 -10.07 -2.11
CA THR A 34 -2.52 -9.64 -0.77
C THR A 34 -3.61 -8.82 -0.08
N ALA A 35 -4.37 -8.05 -0.85
CA ALA A 35 -5.46 -7.21 -0.34
C ALA A 35 -6.75 -8.01 -0.05
N SER A 36 -6.98 -9.14 -0.72
CA SER A 36 -8.22 -9.91 -0.57
C SER A 36 -8.44 -10.44 0.85
N TYR A 37 -7.38 -10.93 1.51
CA TYR A 37 -7.48 -11.52 2.84
C TYR A 37 -7.83 -10.50 3.94
N PRO A 38 -7.14 -9.34 4.08
CA PRO A 38 -7.57 -8.28 5.00
C PRO A 38 -9.01 -7.81 4.78
N VAL A 39 -9.43 -7.66 3.51
CA VAL A 39 -10.80 -7.24 3.18
C VAL A 39 -11.83 -8.24 3.68
N PHE A 40 -11.56 -9.55 3.52
CA PHE A 40 -12.43 -10.60 4.03
C PHE A 40 -12.50 -10.61 5.56
N VAL A 41 -11.37 -10.44 6.25
CA VAL A 41 -11.35 -10.40 7.72
C VAL A 41 -12.08 -9.16 8.25
N TRP A 42 -11.92 -8.01 7.61
CA TRP A 42 -12.60 -6.78 8.00
C TRP A 42 -14.10 -6.79 7.68
N SER A 43 -14.50 -7.43 6.58
CA SER A 43 -15.93 -7.62 6.29
C SER A 43 -16.58 -8.55 7.32
N LEU A 44 -15.89 -9.62 7.71
CA LEU A 44 -16.34 -10.50 8.80
C LEU A 44 -16.44 -9.75 10.14
N MET A 45 -15.46 -8.92 10.47
CA MET A 45 -15.50 -8.07 11.66
C MET A 45 -16.72 -7.13 11.65
N ALA A 46 -16.93 -6.41 10.54
CA ALA A 46 -18.07 -5.49 10.40
C ALA A 46 -19.41 -6.23 10.51
N TYR A 47 -19.52 -7.41 9.91
CA TYR A 47 -20.69 -8.27 10.03
C TYR A 47 -20.94 -8.71 11.48
N LEU A 48 -19.90 -9.19 12.18
CA LEU A 48 -20.01 -9.61 13.58
C LEU A 48 -20.44 -8.46 14.49
N LEU A 49 -19.86 -7.27 14.32
CA LEU A 49 -20.25 -6.08 15.06
C LEU A 49 -21.73 -5.71 14.80
N ASN A 50 -22.19 -5.83 13.55
CA ASN A 50 -23.60 -5.59 13.22
C ASN A 50 -24.54 -6.62 13.88
N VAL A 51 -24.18 -7.91 13.90
CA VAL A 51 -24.93 -8.96 14.60
C VAL A 51 -24.97 -8.68 16.10
N ILE A 52 -23.85 -8.26 16.70
CA ILE A 52 -23.80 -7.91 18.13
C ILE A 52 -24.77 -6.76 18.43
N ALA A 53 -24.75 -5.72 17.59
CA ALA A 53 -25.58 -4.54 17.77
C ALA A 53 -27.09 -4.81 17.60
N THR A 54 -27.47 -5.64 16.63
CA THR A 54 -28.88 -5.83 16.24
C THR A 54 -29.54 -7.08 16.84
N ARG A 55 -28.76 -8.08 17.24
CA ARG A 55 -29.28 -9.36 17.75
C ARG A 55 -28.85 -9.63 19.18
N VAL A 56 -27.55 -9.55 19.47
CA VAL A 56 -26.99 -9.98 20.77
C VAL A 56 -27.38 -9.02 21.88
N VAL A 57 -27.06 -7.73 21.75
CA VAL A 57 -27.36 -6.73 22.79
C VAL A 57 -28.87 -6.57 23.02
N PRO A 58 -29.74 -6.52 21.98
CA PRO A 58 -31.18 -6.51 22.19
C PRO A 58 -31.71 -7.77 22.88
N ALA A 59 -31.20 -8.97 22.55
CA ALA A 59 -31.59 -10.19 23.23
C ALA A 59 -31.21 -10.19 24.72
N MET A 60 -30.02 -9.67 25.05
CA MET A 60 -29.57 -9.46 26.42
C MET A 60 -30.46 -8.44 27.16
N SER A 61 -30.83 -7.33 26.52
CA SER A 61 -31.69 -6.30 27.15
C SER A 61 -33.11 -6.79 27.46
N ARG A 62 -33.60 -7.82 26.76
CA ARG A 62 -34.91 -8.43 27.05
C ARG A 62 -34.90 -9.30 28.31
N SER A 63 -33.75 -9.84 28.69
CA SER A 63 -33.62 -10.70 29.88
C SER A 63 -33.17 -9.96 31.13
N SER A 64 -32.51 -8.80 31.00
CA SER A 64 -32.06 -8.00 32.15
C SER A 64 -31.95 -6.51 31.79
N ASN A 65 -32.28 -5.63 32.74
CA ASN A 65 -32.23 -4.18 32.55
C ASN A 65 -30.80 -3.70 32.19
N PRO A 66 -30.61 -2.98 31.07
CA PRO A 66 -29.29 -2.49 30.63
C PRO A 66 -28.58 -1.56 31.62
N GLU A 67 -29.33 -0.86 32.46
CA GLU A 67 -28.78 0.09 33.45
C GLU A 67 -28.08 -0.59 34.63
N ALA A 68 -28.34 -1.88 34.86
CA ALA A 68 -27.68 -2.65 35.91
C ALA A 68 -26.38 -3.33 35.44
N TRP A 69 -26.00 -3.15 34.17
CA TRP A 69 -24.86 -3.85 33.58
C TRP A 69 -23.53 -3.18 33.97
N SER A 70 -22.60 -3.96 34.52
CA SER A 70 -21.22 -3.54 34.80
C SER A 70 -20.21 -4.50 34.12
N GLY A 71 -19.06 -3.98 33.69
CA GLY A 71 -18.01 -4.76 33.04
C GLY A 71 -18.30 -5.11 31.57
N ALA A 72 -18.21 -6.39 31.20
CA ALA A 72 -18.28 -6.85 29.81
C ALA A 72 -19.59 -6.50 29.06
N PRO A 73 -20.79 -6.64 29.66
CA PRO A 73 -22.05 -6.26 28.99
C PRO A 73 -22.14 -4.75 28.72
N MET A 74 -21.56 -3.90 29.57
CA MET A 74 -21.52 -2.45 29.36
C MET A 74 -20.66 -2.07 28.16
N VAL A 75 -19.49 -2.71 28.01
CA VAL A 75 -18.62 -2.51 26.83
C VAL A 75 -19.33 -2.96 25.55
N LEU A 76 -20.02 -4.11 25.58
CA LEU A 76 -20.83 -4.58 24.45
C LEU A 76 -21.94 -3.58 24.10
N HIS A 77 -22.61 -3.00 25.10
CA HIS A 77 -23.64 -1.98 24.89
C HIS A 77 -23.06 -0.71 24.25
N MET A 78 -21.89 -0.24 24.67
CA MET A 78 -21.20 0.90 24.04
C MET A 78 -20.83 0.62 22.57
N ILE A 79 -20.27 -0.56 22.29
CA ILE A 79 -19.95 -0.97 20.92
C ILE A 79 -21.23 -1.05 20.07
N ALA A 80 -22.29 -1.66 20.59
CA ALA A 80 -23.56 -1.81 19.89
C ALA A 80 -24.27 -0.48 19.60
N THR A 81 -24.29 0.45 20.55
CA THR A 81 -24.89 1.77 20.37
C THR A 81 -24.10 2.59 19.35
N PHE A 82 -22.75 2.52 19.38
CA PHE A 82 -21.91 3.12 18.37
C PHE A 82 -22.17 2.55 16.97
N VAL A 83 -22.21 1.22 16.83
CA VAL A 83 -22.46 0.54 15.54
C VAL A 83 -23.86 0.82 15.02
N THR A 84 -24.88 0.85 15.87
CA THR A 84 -26.26 1.13 15.45
C THR A 84 -26.43 2.58 14.97
N ASN A 85 -25.84 3.55 15.68
CA ASN A 85 -26.04 4.97 15.37
C ASN A 85 -25.07 5.48 14.30
N TRP A 86 -23.82 5.02 14.32
CA TRP A 86 -22.74 5.55 13.48
C TRP A 86 -22.11 4.49 12.58
N GLY A 87 -22.51 3.22 12.64
CA GLY A 87 -21.87 2.13 11.89
C GLY A 87 -21.90 2.30 10.38
N LEU A 88 -23.06 2.67 9.80
CA LEU A 88 -23.14 2.90 8.35
C LEU A 88 -22.33 4.14 7.93
N LEU A 89 -22.42 5.23 8.70
CA LEU A 89 -21.71 6.47 8.41
C LEU A 89 -20.19 6.26 8.50
N THR A 90 -19.71 5.58 9.54
CA THR A 90 -18.29 5.25 9.72
C THR A 90 -17.78 4.30 8.63
N LEU A 91 -18.56 3.29 8.23
CA LEU A 91 -18.21 2.42 7.11
C LEU A 91 -18.09 3.21 5.80
N CYS A 92 -19.09 4.04 5.48
CA CYS A 92 -19.04 4.91 4.29
C CYS A 92 -17.84 5.86 4.35
N LEU A 93 -17.57 6.49 5.49
CA LEU A 93 -16.43 7.37 5.68
C LEU A 93 -15.10 6.66 5.43
N VAL A 94 -14.92 5.45 5.99
CA VAL A 94 -13.71 4.64 5.79
C VAL A 94 -13.54 4.27 4.32
N VAL A 95 -14.61 3.82 3.65
CA VAL A 95 -14.56 3.49 2.22
C VAL A 95 -14.20 4.71 1.38
N VAL A 96 -14.85 5.86 1.63
CA VAL A 96 -14.55 7.12 0.94
C VAL A 96 -13.10 7.53 1.17
N LEU A 97 -12.58 7.42 2.40
CA LEU A 97 -11.20 7.75 2.74
C LEU A 97 -10.20 6.86 1.99
N VAL A 98 -10.46 5.55 1.92
CA VAL A 98 -9.63 4.60 1.17
C VAL A 98 -9.68 4.90 -0.33
N VAL A 99 -10.86 5.10 -0.90
CA VAL A 99 -11.04 5.39 -2.34
C VAL A 99 -10.38 6.72 -2.70
N THR A 100 -10.64 7.78 -1.94
CA THR A 100 -10.01 9.09 -2.18
C THR A 100 -8.49 9.01 -2.04
N SER A 101 -7.97 8.26 -1.06
CA SER A 101 -6.52 8.02 -0.92
C SER A 101 -5.92 7.36 -2.15
N VAL A 102 -6.59 6.33 -2.71
CA VAL A 102 -6.13 5.64 -3.92
C VAL A 102 -6.25 6.52 -5.17
N VAL A 103 -7.36 7.24 -5.33
CA VAL A 103 -7.61 8.09 -6.52
C VAL A 103 -6.72 9.33 -6.53
N THR A 104 -6.34 9.84 -5.36
CA THR A 104 -5.46 11.01 -5.26
C THR A 104 -3.97 10.66 -5.37
N LEU A 105 -3.58 9.37 -5.36
CA LEU A 105 -2.19 8.91 -5.58
C LEU A 105 -1.44 9.63 -6.71
N PRO A 106 -2.00 9.78 -7.93
CA PRO A 106 -1.31 10.46 -9.04
C PRO A 106 -1.22 11.99 -8.94
N TYR A 107 -2.05 12.62 -8.11
CA TYR A 107 -2.19 14.09 -8.03
C TYR A 107 -1.64 14.69 -6.74
N PHE A 108 -1.58 13.92 -5.65
CA PHE A 108 -1.19 14.39 -4.34
C PHE A 108 0.32 14.65 -4.27
N ARG A 109 0.69 15.90 -3.99
CA ARG A 109 2.06 16.44 -4.02
C ARG A 109 2.41 17.09 -2.67
N GLY A 110 3.70 17.31 -2.42
CA GLY A 110 4.20 18.06 -1.26
C GLY A 110 4.86 17.22 -0.15
N PRO A 111 5.38 17.86 0.92
CA PRO A 111 6.24 17.22 1.93
C PRO A 111 5.54 16.17 2.78
N TRP A 112 4.22 16.32 2.98
CA TRP A 112 3.40 15.31 3.66
C TRP A 112 3.30 14.00 2.87
N ARG A 113 3.37 14.07 1.53
CA ARG A 113 3.37 12.89 0.66
C ARG A 113 4.58 12.02 0.93
N THR A 114 5.76 12.61 1.10
CA THR A 114 7.02 11.87 1.32
C THR A 114 6.97 11.02 2.59
N ARG A 115 6.35 11.50 3.67
CA ARG A 115 6.17 10.70 4.90
C ARG A 115 5.16 9.56 4.72
N LEU A 116 4.12 9.77 3.92
CA LEU A 116 3.11 8.74 3.63
C LEU A 116 3.62 7.67 2.66
N GLU A 117 4.72 7.90 1.94
CA GLU A 117 5.33 6.91 1.02
C GLU A 117 5.87 5.66 1.71
N ILE A 118 5.97 5.65 3.05
CA ILE A 118 6.38 4.49 3.84
C ILE A 118 5.21 3.48 3.99
N LEU A 119 3.96 3.94 3.85
CA LEU A 119 2.76 3.12 4.07
C LEU A 119 2.06 2.71 2.77
N PRO A 120 1.44 1.52 2.70
CA PRO A 120 0.53 1.16 1.61
C PRO A 120 -0.72 2.06 1.62
N PRO A 121 -1.32 2.41 0.46
CA PRO A 121 -0.97 2.04 -0.92
C PRO A 121 0.16 2.88 -1.55
N TRP A 122 0.58 3.96 -0.88
CA TRP A 122 1.53 4.94 -1.40
C TRP A 122 2.93 4.40 -1.68
N SER A 123 3.42 3.50 -0.83
CA SER A 123 4.71 2.80 -1.01
C SER A 123 4.73 1.96 -2.29
N ILE A 124 3.63 1.25 -2.57
CA ILE A 124 3.49 0.40 -3.78
C ILE A 124 3.51 1.26 -5.03
N TYR A 125 2.79 2.38 -4.99
CA TYR A 125 2.76 3.33 -6.10
C TYR A 125 4.16 3.90 -6.38
N LYS A 126 4.90 4.29 -5.34
CA LYS A 126 6.29 4.76 -5.46
C LYS A 126 7.20 3.67 -6.05
N ALA A 127 7.13 2.45 -5.53
CA ALA A 127 7.95 1.34 -6.00
C ALA A 127 7.67 0.97 -7.46
N LEU A 128 6.40 0.93 -7.87
CA LEU A 128 6.02 0.58 -9.25
C LEU A 128 6.49 1.64 -10.25
N HIS A 129 6.25 2.92 -9.95
CA HIS A 129 6.71 4.03 -10.80
C HIS A 129 8.23 4.19 -10.76
N GLY A 130 8.84 3.92 -9.61
CA GLY A 130 10.29 3.93 -9.41
C GLY A 130 11.01 2.86 -10.23
N SER A 131 10.57 1.60 -10.15
CA SER A 131 11.12 0.51 -10.96
C SER A 131 10.93 0.75 -12.46
N THR A 132 9.77 1.27 -12.87
CA THR A 132 9.50 1.62 -14.28
C THR A 132 10.42 2.75 -14.75
N PHE A 133 10.63 3.77 -13.91
CA PHE A 133 11.56 4.86 -14.18
C PHE A 133 13.00 4.35 -14.35
N LEU A 134 13.51 3.56 -13.41
CA LEU A 134 14.87 3.00 -13.45
C LEU A 134 15.10 2.20 -14.72
N LEU A 135 14.10 1.41 -15.12
CA LEU A 135 14.17 0.58 -16.30
C LEU A 135 14.20 1.40 -17.59
N ASN A 136 13.33 2.40 -17.71
CA ASN A 136 13.32 3.26 -18.89
C ASN A 136 14.63 4.05 -19.00
N ILE A 137 15.16 4.56 -17.88
CA ILE A 137 16.47 5.22 -17.83
C ILE A 137 17.59 4.25 -18.26
N ALA A 138 17.60 3.03 -17.74
CA ALA A 138 18.62 2.03 -18.08
C ALA A 138 18.62 1.69 -19.59
N VAL A 139 17.45 1.64 -20.22
CA VAL A 139 17.30 1.40 -21.67
C VAL A 139 17.81 2.61 -22.46
N MET A 140 17.40 3.82 -22.08
CA MET A 140 17.81 5.06 -22.76
C MET A 140 19.33 5.29 -22.70
N LEU A 141 19.93 5.07 -21.52
CA LEU A 141 21.38 5.22 -21.35
C LEU A 141 22.16 4.15 -22.14
N ARG A 142 21.63 2.92 -22.27
CA ARG A 142 22.20 1.89 -23.16
C ARG A 142 22.15 2.29 -24.63
N ALA A 143 21.11 3.02 -25.03
CA ALA A 143 20.97 3.57 -26.36
C ALA A 143 21.83 4.85 -26.56
N ASN A 144 22.73 5.17 -25.61
CA ASN A 144 23.59 6.34 -25.64
C ASN A 144 22.83 7.68 -25.68
N ILE A 145 21.60 7.69 -25.16
CA ILE A 145 20.82 8.90 -24.96
C ILE A 145 21.34 9.60 -23.71
N ASP A 146 21.58 10.91 -23.82
CA ASP A 146 22.03 11.72 -22.70
C ASP A 146 21.00 11.71 -21.53
N PRO A 147 21.44 11.66 -20.25
CA PRO A 147 20.54 11.61 -19.09
C PRO A 147 19.50 12.74 -19.05
N LEU A 148 19.87 13.93 -19.53
CA LEU A 148 19.04 15.13 -19.58
C LEU A 148 17.91 14.94 -20.61
N GLY A 149 18.23 14.42 -21.79
CA GLY A 149 17.24 14.06 -22.83
C GLY A 149 16.34 12.88 -22.44
N ALA A 150 16.86 11.93 -21.66
CA ALA A 150 16.08 10.83 -21.11
C ALA A 150 15.00 11.33 -20.12
N LEU A 151 15.38 12.24 -19.21
CA LEU A 151 14.46 12.87 -18.27
C LEU A 151 13.36 13.68 -18.99
N ASP A 152 13.71 14.46 -20.02
CA ASP A 152 12.73 15.21 -20.81
C ASP A 152 11.72 14.30 -21.53
N THR A 153 12.16 13.13 -21.98
CA THR A 153 11.28 12.13 -22.58
C THR A 153 10.33 11.53 -21.56
N LEU A 154 10.81 11.23 -20.35
CA LEU A 154 9.98 10.69 -19.27
C LEU A 154 8.99 11.71 -18.70
N LYS A 155 9.39 12.99 -18.60
CA LYS A 155 8.52 14.08 -18.12
C LYS A 155 7.25 14.25 -18.96
N ARG A 156 7.36 14.06 -20.29
CA ARG A 156 6.23 14.21 -21.24
C ARG A 156 5.08 13.25 -20.95
N GLY A 157 5.39 12.00 -20.59
CA GLY A 157 4.40 10.98 -20.22
C GLY A 157 4.08 10.88 -18.73
N ALA A 158 4.74 11.67 -17.89
CA ALA A 158 4.65 11.54 -16.43
C ALA A 158 3.40 12.18 -15.84
N ASN A 159 2.78 11.45 -14.90
CA ASN A 159 1.71 11.91 -14.01
C ASN A 159 2.22 13.09 -13.16
N PRO A 160 1.35 13.98 -12.63
CA PRO A 160 1.78 15.15 -11.83
C PRO A 160 2.75 14.82 -10.67
N TRP A 161 2.52 13.73 -9.92
CA TRP A 161 3.42 13.27 -8.86
C TRP A 161 4.82 12.87 -9.36
N LEU A 162 4.90 12.20 -10.52
CA LEU A 162 6.16 11.77 -11.11
C LEU A 162 6.87 12.95 -11.77
N ARG A 163 6.11 13.84 -12.42
CA ARG A 163 6.64 15.03 -13.09
C ARG A 163 7.39 15.95 -12.13
N GLU A 164 6.83 16.20 -10.94
CA GLU A 164 7.49 16.99 -9.88
C GLU A 164 8.88 16.45 -9.55
N ARG A 165 9.00 15.13 -9.36
CA ARG A 165 10.27 14.45 -9.04
C ARG A 165 11.26 14.49 -10.20
N LEU A 166 10.79 14.23 -11.41
CA LEU A 166 11.62 14.28 -12.60
C LEU A 166 12.11 15.70 -12.91
N GLU A 167 11.30 16.71 -12.60
CA GLU A 167 11.66 18.11 -12.79
C GLU A 167 12.75 18.57 -11.82
N ALA A 168 12.66 18.16 -10.55
CA ALA A 168 13.72 18.39 -9.56
C ALA A 168 15.03 17.70 -9.98
N ALA A 169 14.98 16.44 -10.40
CA ALA A 169 16.15 15.71 -10.90
C ALA A 169 16.74 16.38 -12.15
N HIS A 170 15.88 16.80 -13.09
CA HIS A 170 16.29 17.48 -14.32
C HIS A 170 17.01 18.81 -14.04
N TYR A 171 16.56 19.56 -13.04
CA TYR A 171 17.26 20.77 -12.59
C TYR A 171 18.66 20.46 -12.06
N GLY A 172 18.81 19.42 -11.24
CA GLY A 172 20.12 18.99 -10.72
C GLY A 172 21.10 18.60 -11.82
N VAL A 173 20.66 17.82 -12.82
CA VAL A 173 21.50 17.42 -13.97
C VAL A 173 21.89 18.64 -14.81
N ARG A 174 20.98 19.60 -15.03
CA ARG A 174 21.30 20.87 -15.74
C ARG A 174 22.36 21.71 -15.03
N MET A 175 22.51 21.59 -13.72
CA MET A 175 23.55 22.26 -12.94
C MET A 175 24.90 21.51 -12.99
N GLY A 176 25.03 20.48 -13.83
CA GLY A 176 26.27 19.71 -14.00
C GLY A 176 26.49 18.63 -12.94
N LYS A 177 25.46 18.30 -12.13
CA LYS A 177 25.55 17.20 -11.16
C LYS A 177 25.44 15.84 -11.85
N ASN A 178 26.06 14.83 -11.25
CA ASN A 178 25.88 13.45 -11.69
C ASN A 178 24.39 13.07 -11.55
N PHE A 179 23.88 12.24 -12.46
CA PHE A 179 22.50 11.75 -12.46
C PHE A 179 22.04 11.20 -11.11
N GLY A 180 22.89 10.41 -10.43
CA GLY A 180 22.59 9.89 -9.09
C GLY A 180 22.51 10.98 -8.03
N GLU A 181 23.44 11.94 -8.04
CA GLU A 181 23.44 13.08 -7.12
C GLU A 181 22.25 14.00 -7.35
N ALA A 182 21.83 14.19 -8.60
CA ALA A 182 20.67 15.00 -8.95
C ALA A 182 19.37 14.39 -8.42
N LEU A 183 19.26 13.06 -8.38
CA LEU A 183 18.14 12.35 -7.77
C LEU A 183 18.18 12.46 -6.23
N ASP A 184 19.36 12.39 -5.62
CA ASP A 184 19.52 12.54 -4.16
C ASP A 184 19.15 13.96 -3.70
N LEU A 185 19.70 14.98 -4.36
CA LEU A 185 19.45 16.39 -4.09
C LEU A 185 18.00 16.82 -4.35
N SER A 186 17.22 16.01 -5.08
CA SER A 186 15.79 16.26 -5.29
C SER A 186 14.98 16.19 -3.99
N GLY A 187 15.50 15.55 -2.92
CA GLY A 187 14.87 15.48 -1.60
C GLY A 187 13.56 14.68 -1.56
N HIS A 188 13.22 13.98 -2.65
CA HIS A 188 12.00 13.17 -2.75
C HIS A 188 12.26 11.67 -2.48
N GLU A 189 13.51 11.28 -2.22
CA GLU A 189 13.95 9.89 -2.03
C GLU A 189 13.40 8.96 -3.13
N PHE A 190 13.37 9.44 -4.38
CA PHE A 190 12.82 8.73 -5.52
C PHE A 190 13.95 8.28 -6.46
N PRO A 191 13.97 7.03 -6.96
CA PRO A 191 12.99 5.94 -6.76
C PRO A 191 12.95 5.33 -5.37
N ASP A 192 14.12 5.21 -4.75
CA ASP A 192 14.36 4.82 -3.37
C ASP A 192 15.77 5.26 -2.98
N HIS A 193 16.06 5.41 -1.68
CA HIS A 193 17.38 5.81 -1.21
C HIS A 193 18.48 4.82 -1.62
N GLU A 194 18.23 3.51 -1.50
CA GLU A 194 19.22 2.50 -1.91
C GLU A 194 19.44 2.51 -3.43
N ALA A 195 18.37 2.79 -4.20
CA ALA A 195 18.43 2.87 -5.65
C ALA A 195 19.29 4.05 -6.10
N ILE A 196 19.12 5.20 -5.44
CA ILE A 196 19.90 6.41 -5.69
C ILE A 196 21.38 6.15 -5.41
N GLN A 197 21.72 5.56 -4.26
CA GLN A 197 23.12 5.22 -3.93
C GLN A 197 23.74 4.26 -4.96
N PHE A 198 22.97 3.26 -5.39
CA PHE A 198 23.39 2.32 -6.43
C PHE A 198 23.66 3.04 -7.77
N LEU A 199 22.81 3.99 -8.16
CA LEU A 199 23.01 4.80 -9.37
C LEU A 199 24.24 5.71 -9.27
N ILE A 200 24.50 6.29 -8.09
CA ILE A 200 25.70 7.12 -7.85
C ILE A 200 26.97 6.29 -8.10
N VAL A 201 27.05 5.11 -7.49
CA VAL A 201 28.25 4.25 -7.54
C VAL A 201 28.50 3.66 -8.93
N LEU A 202 27.46 3.21 -9.63
CA LEU A 202 27.63 2.51 -10.90
C LEU A 202 27.75 3.44 -12.12
N SER A 203 27.47 4.74 -11.98
CA SER A 203 27.52 5.73 -13.08
C SER A 203 28.85 5.76 -13.85
N THR A 204 29.90 5.16 -13.29
CA THR A 204 31.26 5.06 -13.85
C THR A 204 31.57 3.72 -14.55
N THR A 205 30.65 2.75 -14.58
CA THR A 205 30.91 1.38 -15.08
C THR A 205 30.17 1.03 -16.37
N GLN A 206 30.83 0.31 -17.30
CA GLN A 206 30.26 -0.15 -18.57
C GLN A 206 29.06 -1.12 -18.41
N SER A 207 28.87 -1.70 -17.21
CA SER A 207 27.79 -2.65 -16.90
C SER A 207 26.59 -2.03 -16.17
N PHE A 208 26.53 -0.68 -16.07
CA PHE A 208 25.50 0.11 -15.38
C PHE A 208 24.07 -0.37 -15.67
N SER A 209 23.72 -0.52 -16.95
CA SER A 209 22.33 -0.80 -17.34
C SER A 209 21.84 -2.20 -16.96
N ALA A 210 22.70 -3.22 -17.07
CA ALA A 210 22.35 -4.58 -16.62
C ALA A 210 22.24 -4.66 -15.09
N ALA A 211 23.01 -3.84 -14.37
CA ALA A 211 22.93 -3.71 -12.93
C ALA A 211 21.62 -3.03 -12.50
N VAL A 212 21.25 -1.92 -13.14
CA VAL A 212 19.99 -1.18 -12.89
C VAL A 212 18.76 -2.02 -13.20
N HIS A 213 18.77 -2.78 -14.30
CA HIS A 213 17.67 -3.70 -14.64
C HIS A 213 17.45 -4.79 -13.57
N ARG A 214 18.53 -5.40 -13.07
CA ARG A 214 18.43 -6.40 -12.00
C ARG A 214 17.97 -5.80 -10.68
N TYR A 215 18.45 -4.60 -10.37
CA TYR A 215 18.06 -3.88 -9.18
C TYR A 215 16.57 -3.50 -9.21
N SER A 216 16.05 -2.97 -10.31
CA SER A 216 14.65 -2.54 -10.42
C SER A 216 13.65 -3.69 -10.23
N LEU A 217 13.98 -4.88 -10.74
CA LEU A 217 13.19 -6.11 -10.52
C LEU A 217 13.26 -6.59 -9.06
N ARG A 218 14.46 -6.60 -8.46
CA ARG A 218 14.63 -7.00 -7.06
C ARG A 218 13.91 -6.04 -6.11
N TRP A 219 14.01 -4.74 -6.37
CA TRP A 219 13.34 -3.71 -5.58
C TRP A 219 11.84 -3.91 -5.57
N LEU A 220 11.25 -4.14 -6.74
CA LEU A 220 9.83 -4.44 -6.91
C LEU A 220 9.40 -5.66 -6.07
N GLU A 221 10.19 -6.74 -6.07
CA GLU A 221 9.93 -7.92 -5.25
C GLU A 221 10.04 -7.64 -3.73
N ILE A 222 11.01 -6.82 -3.31
CA ILE A 222 11.18 -6.45 -1.90
C ILE A 222 10.00 -5.60 -1.42
N SER A 223 9.60 -4.58 -2.17
CA SER A 223 8.45 -3.74 -1.83
C SER A 223 7.16 -4.56 -1.72
N LEU A 224 6.97 -5.51 -2.64
CA LEU A 224 5.85 -6.44 -2.59
C LEU A 224 5.85 -7.32 -1.33
N LYS A 225 7.00 -7.88 -0.95
CA LYS A 225 7.12 -8.69 0.29
C LYS A 225 6.84 -7.86 1.55
N GLN A 226 7.25 -6.59 1.58
CA GLN A 226 6.93 -5.70 2.70
C GLN A 226 5.43 -5.49 2.82
N VAL A 227 4.74 -5.25 1.70
CA VAL A 227 3.27 -5.10 1.66
C VAL A 227 2.58 -6.37 2.13
N GLU A 228 3.03 -7.54 1.68
CA GLU A 228 2.51 -8.83 2.13
C GLU A 228 2.65 -8.99 3.65
N ARG A 229 3.79 -8.59 4.21
CA ARG A 229 4.02 -8.60 5.65
C ARG A 229 3.05 -7.69 6.39
N TYR A 230 2.86 -6.45 5.93
CA TYR A 230 1.90 -5.51 6.53
C TYR A 230 0.46 -6.02 6.45
N ALA A 231 0.04 -6.58 5.31
CA ALA A 231 -1.29 -7.16 5.17
C ALA A 231 -1.49 -8.36 6.12
N LYS A 232 -0.48 -9.23 6.25
CA LYS A 232 -0.51 -10.36 7.18
C LYS A 232 -0.56 -9.91 8.64
N THR A 233 0.28 -8.96 9.05
CA THR A 233 0.27 -8.45 10.43
C THR A 233 -1.05 -7.76 10.76
N LEU A 234 -1.58 -6.94 9.85
CA LEU A 234 -2.89 -6.30 10.00
C LEU A 234 -4.01 -7.32 10.16
N SER A 235 -3.99 -8.38 9.33
CA SER A 235 -5.00 -9.43 9.39
C SER A 235 -4.88 -10.26 10.68
N LEU A 236 -3.66 -10.55 11.13
CA LEU A 236 -3.41 -11.27 12.38
C LEU A 236 -3.90 -10.47 13.59
N VAL A 237 -3.59 -9.16 13.64
CA VAL A 237 -4.11 -8.25 14.68
C VAL A 237 -5.63 -8.20 14.65
N SER A 238 -6.23 -8.12 13.46
CA SER A 238 -7.69 -8.12 13.31
C SER A 238 -8.31 -9.43 13.78
N MET A 239 -7.69 -10.58 13.48
CA MET A 239 -8.13 -11.91 13.92
C MET A 239 -8.12 -12.04 15.44
N VAL A 240 -7.04 -11.55 16.10
CA VAL A 240 -6.96 -11.49 17.56
C VAL A 240 -8.07 -10.61 18.14
N LEU A 241 -8.35 -9.46 17.51
CA LEU A 241 -9.44 -8.57 17.92
C LEU A 241 -10.82 -9.26 17.81
N ILE A 242 -11.07 -10.03 16.75
CA ILE A 242 -12.29 -10.84 16.61
C ILE A 242 -12.38 -11.85 17.76
N GLY A 243 -11.28 -12.54 18.07
CA GLY A 243 -11.23 -13.51 19.17
C GLY A 243 -11.55 -12.85 20.52
N LEU A 244 -10.96 -11.69 20.80
CA LEU A 244 -11.26 -10.91 22.00
C LEU A 244 -12.72 -10.45 22.05
N LEU A 245 -13.27 -10.02 20.93
CA LEU A 245 -14.69 -9.66 20.82
C LEU A 245 -15.60 -10.85 21.13
N MET A 246 -15.28 -12.05 20.64
CA MET A 246 -16.05 -13.27 20.93
C MET A 246 -15.96 -13.66 22.41
N ILE A 247 -14.77 -13.56 23.03
CA ILE A 247 -14.61 -13.78 24.47
C ILE A 247 -15.46 -12.77 25.24
N LEU A 248 -15.43 -11.49 24.84
CA LEU A 248 -16.24 -10.45 25.47
C LEU A 248 -17.74 -10.77 25.39
N VAL A 249 -18.23 -11.25 24.25
CA VAL A 249 -19.62 -11.71 24.07
C VAL A 249 -19.94 -12.88 25.00
N MET A 250 -19.07 -13.89 25.08
CA MET A 250 -19.28 -15.04 25.97
C MET A 250 -19.32 -14.62 27.44
N VAL A 251 -18.34 -13.83 27.91
CA VAL A 251 -18.30 -13.31 29.28
C VAL A 251 -19.53 -12.46 29.58
N GLY A 252 -19.93 -11.62 28.62
CA GLY A 252 -21.16 -10.84 28.71
C GLY A 252 -22.39 -11.74 28.93
N ALA A 253 -22.58 -12.76 28.09
CA ALA A 253 -23.70 -13.70 28.21
C ALA A 253 -23.69 -14.48 29.54
N TYR A 254 -22.52 -14.99 29.96
CA TYR A 254 -22.40 -15.75 31.22
C TYR A 254 -22.65 -14.90 32.46
N SER A 255 -22.18 -13.65 32.48
CA SER A 255 -22.40 -12.73 33.60
C SER A 255 -23.88 -12.49 33.87
N MET A 256 -24.71 -12.47 32.82
CA MET A 256 -26.16 -12.29 32.94
C MET A 256 -26.84 -13.53 33.51
N THR A 257 -26.39 -14.73 33.11
CA THR A 257 -26.92 -15.98 33.68
C THR A 257 -26.50 -16.17 35.15
N GLY A 258 -25.29 -15.73 35.53
CA GLY A 258 -24.80 -15.84 36.91
C GLY A 258 -25.52 -14.89 37.88
N ASN A 259 -25.87 -13.68 37.43
CA ASN A 259 -26.69 -12.77 38.23
C ASN A 259 -28.14 -13.28 38.37
N ALA A 260 -28.68 -13.95 37.35
CA ALA A 260 -30.03 -14.51 37.40
C ALA A 260 -30.17 -15.66 38.42
N THR A 261 -29.13 -16.48 38.62
CA THR A 261 -29.16 -17.57 39.62
C THR A 261 -28.96 -17.09 41.05
N GLN A 262 -28.19 -16.02 41.29
CA GLN A 262 -28.05 -15.43 42.64
C GLN A 262 -29.31 -14.66 43.10
N GLY A 263 -30.11 -14.14 42.17
CA GLY A 263 -31.38 -13.48 42.48
C GLY A 263 -32.53 -14.43 42.88
N MET A 264 -32.40 -15.74 42.62
CA MET A 264 -33.43 -16.74 42.97
C MET A 264 -33.20 -17.39 44.35
N THR A 265 -32.11 -17.04 45.04
CA THR A 265 -31.76 -17.56 46.38
C THR A 265 -32.06 -16.59 47.53
N HIS A 266 -32.79 -15.50 47.25
CA HIS A 266 -33.36 -14.61 48.27
C HIS A 266 -34.89 -14.59 48.15
#